data_AF-A0A519L1X8-F1
#
_entry.id   AF-A0A519L1X8-F1
#
_cell.length_a   1.000
_cell.length_b   1.000
_cell.length_c   1.000
_cell.angle_alpha   90.00
_cell.angle_beta   90.00
_cell.angle_gamma   90.00
#
_symmetry.space_group_name_H-M   'P 1'
#
loop_
_entity.id
_entity.type
_entity.pdbx_description
1 polymer ?
#
loop_
_entity_poly.entity_id
_entity_poly.type
_entity_poly.pdbx_seq_one_letter_code
_entity_poly.pdbx_strand_id
1 'polypeptide(L)'
;WEEVECMGACANAPMAAINDYYFEDLTPDNMAQIIDDFASGKTPKPGSRVGRASSEPEGGALTLTDPKLYDGTAAQPIVKLPNSDPVTA
;
A
#
# COMPACT_ATOMS: atom_id res chain seq x y z
N TRP A 1 14.12 -13.41 13.99
CA TRP A 1 13.14 -13.13 12.93
C TRP A 1 12.30 -14.38 12.78
N GLU A 2 11.05 -14.22 12.36
CA GLU A 2 10.11 -15.34 12.19
C GLU A 2 9.65 -15.35 10.75
N GLU A 3 9.60 -16.53 10.14
CA GLU A 3 8.89 -16.73 8.88
C GLU A 3 7.39 -16.71 9.17
N VAL A 4 6.67 -15.93 8.38
CA VAL A 4 5.21 -15.87 8.44
C VAL A 4 4.64 -16.14 7.06
N GLU A 5 3.38 -16.54 7.04
CA GLU A 5 2.60 -16.73 5.83
C GLU A 5 2.35 -15.40 5.10
N CYS A 6 1.49 -15.44 4.08
CA CYS A 6 1.09 -14.25 3.33
C CYS A 6 0.57 -13.11 4.24
N MET A 7 1.20 -11.93 4.10
CA MET A 7 0.85 -10.70 4.83
C MET A 7 0.01 -9.72 3.99
N GLY A 8 -0.46 -10.13 2.81
CA GLY A 8 -1.39 -9.32 2.00
C GLY A 8 -0.77 -8.15 1.21
N ALA A 9 0.56 -8.04 1.14
CA ALA A 9 1.29 -7.02 0.38
C ALA A 9 1.92 -7.59 -0.90
N CYS A 10 1.20 -8.48 -1.61
CA CYS A 10 1.75 -9.27 -2.72
C CYS A 10 2.19 -8.43 -3.92
N ALA A 11 1.48 -7.33 -4.22
CA ALA A 11 1.87 -6.38 -5.27
C ALA A 11 3.17 -5.63 -4.94
N ASN A 12 3.58 -5.67 -3.67
CA ASN A 12 4.76 -5.03 -3.11
C ASN A 12 5.79 -6.02 -2.55
N ALA A 13 5.74 -7.27 -3.02
CA ALA A 13 6.77 -8.25 -2.72
C ALA A 13 8.12 -7.85 -3.36
N PRO A 14 9.26 -8.19 -2.72
CA PRO A 14 9.40 -8.79 -1.39
C PRO A 14 9.11 -7.79 -0.27
N MET A 15 8.64 -8.26 0.88
CA MET A 15 8.29 -7.41 2.02
C MET A 15 8.61 -8.05 3.36
N ALA A 16 8.74 -7.21 4.39
CA ALA A 16 8.87 -7.61 5.78
C ALA A 16 7.97 -6.73 6.66
N ALA A 17 7.37 -7.33 7.69
CA ALA A 17 6.66 -6.61 8.73
C ALA A 17 7.60 -6.41 9.94
N ILE A 18 7.70 -5.17 10.42
CA ILE A 18 8.45 -4.84 11.65
C ILE A 18 7.49 -4.05 12.55
N ASN A 19 7.11 -4.65 13.67
CA ASN A 19 5.99 -4.19 14.50
C ASN A 19 4.72 -4.02 13.64
N ASP A 20 4.06 -2.87 13.71
CA ASP A 20 2.81 -2.58 12.98
C ASP A 20 3.02 -2.07 11.54
N TYR A 21 4.27 -2.07 11.04
CA TYR A 21 4.62 -1.41 9.79
C TYR A 21 5.14 -2.38 8.72
N TYR A 22 4.70 -2.15 7.48
CA TYR A 22 5.22 -2.83 6.30
C TYR A 22 6.39 -2.08 5.71
N PHE A 23 7.43 -2.84 5.37
CA PHE A 23 8.56 -2.42 4.57
C PHE A 23 8.56 -3.28 3.32
N GLU A 24 8.43 -2.64 2.16
CA GLU A 24 8.03 -3.31 0.92
C GLU A 24 8.99 -3.02 -0.24
N ASP A 25 8.89 -3.79 -1.32
CA ASP A 25 9.80 -3.75 -2.46
C ASP A 25 11.28 -3.90 -2.04
N LEU A 26 11.51 -4.88 -1.17
CA LEU A 26 12.80 -5.07 -0.52
C LEU A 26 13.81 -5.76 -1.45
N THR A 27 15.04 -5.28 -1.35
CA THR A 27 16.24 -5.95 -1.84
C THR A 27 17.10 -6.34 -0.64
N PRO A 28 18.05 -7.27 -0.78
CA PRO A 28 18.97 -7.61 0.32
C PRO A 28 19.67 -6.36 0.91
N ASP A 29 20.10 -5.45 0.04
CA ASP A 29 20.81 -4.22 0.45
C ASP A 29 19.93 -3.26 1.24
N ASN A 30 18.70 -2.99 0.77
CA ASN A 30 17.82 -2.05 1.47
C ASN A 30 17.23 -2.64 2.76
N MET A 31 17.07 -3.98 2.83
CA MET A 31 16.66 -4.66 4.06
C MET A 31 17.78 -4.59 5.11
N ALA A 32 19.04 -4.80 4.71
CA ALA A 32 20.19 -4.63 5.59
C ALA A 32 20.24 -3.20 6.14
N GLN A 33 20.04 -2.20 5.28
CA GLN A 33 20.00 -0.80 5.70
C GLN A 33 18.89 -0.51 6.71
N ILE A 34 17.69 -1.09 6.55
CA ILE A 34 16.58 -0.95 7.51
C ILE A 34 16.97 -1.48 8.89
N ILE A 35 17.61 -2.65 8.93
CA ILE A 35 18.07 -3.27 10.18
C ILE A 35 19.12 -2.38 10.87
N ASP A 36 20.11 -1.89 10.11
CA ASP A 36 21.15 -1.00 10.64
C ASP A 36 20.58 0.33 11.14
N ASP A 37 19.59 0.88 10.44
CA ASP A 37 18.91 2.11 10.85
C ASP A 37 18.20 1.90 12.20
N PHE A 38 17.46 0.80 12.38
CA PHE A 38 16.87 0.48 13.67
C PHE A 38 17.92 0.24 14.76
N ALA A 39 19.00 -0.49 14.46
CA ALA A 39 20.08 -0.76 15.41
C ALA A 39 20.81 0.52 15.88
N SER A 40 20.90 1.52 15.00
CA SER A 40 21.44 2.85 15.31
C SER A 40 20.45 3.80 16.00
N GLY A 41 19.24 3.32 16.32
CA GLY A 41 18.21 4.08 17.03
C GLY A 41 17.40 5.02 16.13
N LYS A 42 17.47 4.86 14.80
CA LYS A 42 16.63 5.61 13.86
C LYS A 42 15.28 4.93 13.69
N THR A 43 14.36 5.66 13.06
CA THR A 43 13.03 5.18 12.66
C THR A 43 12.92 5.21 11.14
N PRO A 44 13.35 4.15 10.44
CA PRO A 44 13.27 4.10 8.98
C PRO A 44 11.81 4.21 8.51
N LYS A 45 11.60 4.95 7.41
CA LYS A 45 10.26 5.17 6.86
C LYS A 45 9.66 3.84 6.33
N PRO A 46 8.42 3.50 6.71
CA PRO A 46 7.72 2.33 6.17
C PRO A 46 7.16 2.57 4.75
N GLY A 47 6.79 1.49 4.09
CA GLY A 47 6.28 1.44 2.72
C GLY A 47 7.32 0.98 1.68
N SER A 48 7.01 1.23 0.42
CA SER A 48 7.83 0.86 -0.73
C SER A 48 9.21 1.54 -0.77
N ARG A 49 10.23 0.77 -1.18
CA ARG A 49 11.60 1.26 -1.38
C ARG A 49 11.95 1.64 -2.83
N VAL A 50 11.04 1.47 -3.79
CA VAL A 50 11.26 1.81 -5.20
C VAL A 50 10.62 3.14 -5.61
N GLY A 51 10.07 3.90 -4.66
CA GLY A 51 9.63 5.28 -4.87
C GLY A 51 8.16 5.45 -5.26
N ARG A 52 7.38 4.37 -5.33
CA ARG A 52 5.92 4.45 -5.38
C ARG A 52 5.33 4.80 -4.02
N ALA A 53 4.15 5.42 -4.03
CA ALA A 53 3.43 5.83 -2.83
C ALA A 53 2.74 4.65 -2.14
N SER A 54 2.21 3.70 -2.91
CA SER A 54 1.43 2.56 -2.42
C SER A 54 1.66 1.33 -3.31
N SER A 55 0.63 0.81 -3.97
CA SER A 55 0.67 -0.37 -4.83
C SER A 55 0.45 -0.02 -6.32
N GLU A 56 0.58 1.24 -6.70
CA GLU A 56 0.54 1.61 -8.11
C GLU A 56 1.71 0.96 -8.90
N PRO A 57 1.58 0.81 -10.23
CA PRO A 57 2.67 0.33 -11.06
C PRO A 57 3.93 1.19 -10.89
N GLU A 58 5.10 0.55 -10.99
CA GLU A 58 6.37 1.26 -11.07
C GLU A 58 6.35 2.19 -12.30
N GLY A 59 6.83 3.43 -12.12
CA GLY A 59 6.72 4.49 -13.13
C GLY A 59 5.42 5.30 -13.07
N GLY A 60 4.48 4.95 -12.18
CA GLY A 60 3.29 5.73 -11.88
C GLY A 60 1.97 5.05 -12.25
N ALA A 61 0.87 5.65 -11.81
CA ALA A 61 -0.48 5.13 -12.03
C ALA A 61 -0.86 5.16 -13.52
N LEU A 62 -1.26 4.00 -14.05
CA LEU A 62 -1.78 3.85 -15.42
C LEU A 62 -3.32 3.96 -15.50
N THR A 63 -3.97 3.89 -14.34
CA THR A 63 -5.42 4.02 -14.16
C THR A 63 -5.70 5.08 -13.10
N LEU A 64 -6.97 5.46 -12.94
CA LEU A 64 -7.37 6.53 -12.01
C LEU A 64 -6.64 7.87 -12.29
N THR A 65 -6.37 8.16 -13.57
CA THR A 65 -5.57 9.32 -13.97
C THR A 65 -6.38 10.60 -14.15
N ASP A 66 -7.72 10.53 -14.18
CA ASP A 66 -8.58 11.69 -14.39
C ASP A 66 -8.62 12.56 -13.12
N PRO A 67 -8.19 13.84 -13.18
CA PRO A 67 -8.22 14.75 -12.04
C PRO A 67 -9.62 14.93 -11.42
N LYS A 68 -10.69 14.78 -12.21
CA LYS A 68 -12.08 14.88 -11.72
C LYS A 68 -12.43 13.80 -10.71
N LEU A 69 -11.70 12.69 -10.67
CA LEU A 69 -11.90 11.65 -9.65
C LEU A 69 -11.56 12.17 -8.23
N TYR A 70 -10.78 13.25 -8.14
CA TYR A 70 -10.22 13.77 -6.90
C TYR A 70 -10.74 15.16 -6.51
N ASP A 71 -11.74 15.70 -7.23
CA ASP A 71 -12.34 17.01 -6.95
C ASP A 71 -13.43 16.96 -5.85
N GLY A 72 -13.72 15.77 -5.32
CA GLY A 72 -14.72 15.53 -4.28
C GLY A 72 -16.16 15.44 -4.78
N THR A 73 -16.41 15.61 -6.08
CA THR A 73 -17.76 15.48 -6.66
C THR A 73 -18.31 14.05 -6.56
N ALA A 74 -17.43 13.04 -6.54
CA ALA A 74 -17.81 11.65 -6.35
C ALA A 74 -18.15 11.28 -4.88
N ALA A 75 -17.77 12.12 -3.91
CA ALA A 75 -17.96 11.86 -2.48
C ALA A 75 -19.29 12.39 -1.92
N GLN A 76 -20.25 12.74 -2.79
CA GLN A 76 -21.55 13.23 -2.36
C GLN A 76 -22.30 12.15 -1.56
N PRO A 77 -23.02 12.52 -0.48
CA PRO A 77 -23.80 11.57 0.30
C PRO A 77 -24.75 10.76 -0.58
N ILE A 78 -24.61 9.44 -0.55
CA ILE A 78 -25.49 8.53 -1.25
C ILE A 78 -26.76 8.36 -0.40
N VAL A 79 -27.90 8.86 -0.90
CA VAL A 79 -29.20 8.74 -0.20
C VAL A 79 -29.77 7.32 -0.32
N LYS A 80 -29.44 6.62 -1.40
CA LYS A 80 -29.85 5.23 -1.68
C LYS A 80 -28.72 4.51 -2.36
N LEU A 81 -28.31 3.36 -1.82
CA LEU A 81 -27.24 2.57 -2.40
C LEU A 81 -27.61 2.14 -3.84
N PRO A 82 -26.69 2.29 -4.81
CA PRO A 82 -26.90 1.74 -6.15
C PRO A 82 -27.23 0.25 -6.07
N ASN A 83 -28.21 -0.19 -6.86
CA ASN A 83 -28.66 -1.61 -6.93
C ASN A 83 -29.16 -2.19 -5.59
N SER A 84 -29.65 -1.36 -4.67
CA SER A 84 -30.16 -1.84 -3.37
C SER A 84 -31.63 -2.25 -3.38
N ASP A 85 -32.33 -2.10 -4.51
CA ASP A 85 -33.73 -2.50 -4.60
C ASP A 85 -33.83 -4.03 -4.56
N PRO A 86 -34.78 -4.60 -3.79
CA PRO A 86 -35.02 -6.02 -3.80
C PRO A 86 -35.38 -6.47 -5.22
N VAL A 87 -34.72 -7.52 -5.70
CA VAL A 87 -35.17 -8.20 -6.94
C VAL A 87 -36.50 -8.88 -6.62
N THR A 88 -37.55 -8.57 -7.39
CA THR A 88 -38.83 -9.26 -7.27
C THR A 88 -38.65 -10.74 -7.61
N ALA A 89 -39.16 -11.60 -6.72
CA ALA A 89 -39.18 -13.05 -6.89
C ALA A 89 -39.98 -13.50 -8.13
#